data_AF-A0A521W4N8-F1
#
_entry.id   AF-A0A521W4N8-F1
#
_cell.length_a   1.000
_cell.length_b   1.000
_cell.length_c   1.000
_cell.angle_alpha   90.00
_cell.angle_beta   90.00
_cell.angle_gamma   90.00
#
_symmetry.space_group_name_H-M   'P 1'
#
loop_
_entity.id
_entity.type
_entity.pdbx_description
1 polymer ?
#
loop_
_entity_poly.entity_id
_entity_poly.type
_entity_poly.pdbx_seq_one_letter_code
_entity_poly.pdbx_strand_id
1 'polypeptide(L)' 'MDSKVTPARLLAMKRAGQCSTLVTVFDHHFAGILDRCGVDQLLVGDSVARLVLGRQLESSASVDEM' A
#
# COMPACT_ATOMS: atom_id res chain seq x y z
N MET A 1 5.27 -5.13 -19.71
CA MET A 1 4.47 -4.62 -18.58
C MET A 1 3.93 -5.82 -17.86
N ASP A 2 4.35 -6.05 -16.62
CA ASP A 2 3.77 -7.11 -15.81
C ASP A 2 2.26 -6.90 -15.65
N SER A 3 1.52 -8.00 -15.53
CA SER A 3 0.07 -7.95 -15.36
C SER A 3 -0.29 -7.21 -14.07
N LYS A 4 -1.36 -6.40 -14.08
CA LYS A 4 -1.84 -5.69 -12.88
C LYS A 4 -2.13 -6.67 -11.74
N VAL A 5 -1.80 -6.27 -10.51
CA VAL A 5 -2.22 -7.03 -9.33
C VAL A 5 -3.70 -6.77 -9.07
N THR A 6 -4.44 -7.86 -8.84
CA THR A 6 -5.89 -7.83 -8.62
C THR A 6 -6.26 -8.71 -7.42
N PRO A 7 -7.44 -8.52 -6.81
CA PRO A 7 -7.90 -9.40 -5.74
C PRO A 7 -7.90 -10.88 -6.12
N ALA A 8 -8.25 -11.20 -7.38
CA ALA A 8 -8.21 -12.58 -7.88
C ALA A 8 -6.79 -13.15 -7.93
N ARG A 9 -5.80 -12.33 -8.33
CA ARG A 9 -4.39 -12.72 -8.33
C ARG A 9 -3.86 -12.96 -6.92
N LEU A 10 -4.17 -12.08 -5.97
CA LEU A 10 -3.78 -12.25 -4.56
C LEU A 10 -4.39 -13.53 -3.96
N LEU A 11 -5.65 -13.83 -4.29
CA LEU A 11 -6.28 -15.08 -3.87
C LEU A 11 -5.61 -16.32 -4.48
N ALA A 12 -5.20 -16.25 -5.75
CA ALA A 12 -4.43 -17.31 -6.39
C ALA A 12 -3.05 -17.50 -5.74
N MET A 13 -2.32 -16.43 -5.43
CA MET A 13 -1.05 -16.48 -4.71
C MET A 13 -1.22 -17.17 -3.35
N LYS A 14 -2.25 -16.79 -2.59
CA LYS A 14 -2.59 -17.44 -1.31
C LYS A 14 -2.86 -18.93 -1.46
N ARG A 15 -3.64 -19.34 -2.47
CA ARG A 15 -3.92 -20.77 -2.76
C ARG A 15 -2.67 -21.54 -3.18
N ALA A 16 -1.73 -20.88 -3.83
CA ALA A 16 -0.43 -21.44 -4.23
C ALA A 16 0.61 -21.44 -3.09
N GLY A 17 0.27 -20.93 -1.90
CA GLY A 17 1.23 -20.82 -0.79
C GLY A 17 2.31 -19.74 -1.00
N GLN A 18 2.07 -18.79 -1.90
CA GLN A 18 2.98 -17.68 -2.18
C GLN A 18 2.62 -16.48 -1.32
N CYS A 19 3.59 -15.96 -0.56
CA CYS A 19 3.43 -14.70 0.17
C CYS A 19 3.35 -13.52 -0.81
N SER A 20 2.47 -12.58 -0.49
CA SER A 20 2.42 -11.27 -1.17
C SER A 20 3.10 -10.21 -0.30
N THR A 21 3.53 -9.13 -0.95
CA THR A 21 4.16 -7.97 -0.33
C THR A 21 3.21 -6.78 -0.29
N LEU A 22 3.14 -6.11 0.86
CA LEU A 22 2.34 -4.91 1.07
C LEU A 22 3.24 -3.85 1.71
N VAL A 23 3.25 -2.65 1.13
CA VAL A 23 4.02 -1.51 1.65
C VAL A 23 3.13 -0.29 1.78
N THR A 24 3.20 0.39 2.93
CA THR A 24 2.53 1.68 3.14
C THR A 24 3.20 2.78 2.33
N VAL A 25 2.43 3.60 1.63
CA VAL A 25 2.93 4.71 0.80
C VAL A 25 1.98 5.89 0.83
N PHE A 26 2.53 7.12 0.75
CA PHE A 26 1.76 8.36 0.87
C PHE A 26 2.01 9.37 -0.25
N ASP A 27 2.89 9.06 -1.21
CA ASP A 27 3.17 9.94 -2.35
C ASP A 27 3.45 9.19 -3.64
N HIS A 28 3.40 9.95 -4.75
CA HIS A 28 3.57 9.42 -6.09
C HIS A 28 4.99 8.97 -6.41
N HIS A 29 6.00 9.56 -5.77
CA HIS A 29 7.40 9.27 -6.05
C HIS A 29 7.77 7.89 -5.52
N PHE A 30 7.46 7.62 -4.25
CA PHE A 30 7.67 6.30 -3.66
C PHE A 30 6.76 5.26 -4.32
N ALA A 31 5.51 5.58 -4.65
CA ALA A 31 4.64 4.64 -5.36
C ALA A 31 5.26 4.18 -6.69
N GLY A 32 5.82 5.10 -7.46
CA GLY A 32 6.52 4.76 -8.71
C GLY A 32 7.79 3.94 -8.49
N ILE A 33 8.53 4.16 -7.40
CA ILE A 33 9.70 3.33 -7.06
C ILE A 33 9.26 1.91 -6.69
N LEU A 34 8.25 1.77 -5.83
CA LEU A 34 7.77 0.48 -5.33
C LEU A 34 7.13 -0.36 -6.44
N ASP A 35 6.41 0.27 -7.38
CA ASP A 35 5.87 -0.39 -8.58
C ASP A 35 7.00 -1.00 -9.43
N ARG A 36 8.10 -0.27 -9.63
CA ARG A 36 9.29 -0.81 -10.34
C ARG A 36 10.02 -1.91 -9.56
N CYS A 37 9.92 -1.90 -8.23
CA CYS A 37 10.46 -2.97 -7.38
C CYS A 37 9.58 -4.22 -7.36
N GLY A 38 8.37 -4.19 -7.95
CA GLY A 38 7.46 -5.33 -7.99
C GLY A 38 6.72 -5.59 -6.69
N VAL A 39 6.46 -4.55 -5.88
CA VAL A 39 5.60 -4.68 -4.68
C VAL A 39 4.17 -5.03 -5.12
N ASP A 40 3.58 -6.07 -4.54
CA ASP A 40 2.26 -6.55 -4.97
C ASP A 40 1.14 -5.56 -4.65
N GLN A 41 1.25 -4.88 -3.51
CA GLN A 41 0.21 -3.99 -3.00
C GLN A 41 0.79 -2.75 -2.33
N LEU A 42 0.15 -1.60 -2.57
CA LEU A 42 0.46 -0.34 -1.94
C LEU A 42 -0.72 0.09 -1.06
N LEU A 43 -0.45 0.47 0.19
CA LEU A 43 -1.46 0.89 1.16
C LEU A 43 -1.36 2.39 1.46
N VAL A 44 -2.42 3.13 1.16
CA VAL A 44 -2.64 4.48 1.69
C VAL A 44 -3.53 4.32 2.93
N GLY A 45 -2.95 4.48 4.12
CA GLY A 45 -3.61 4.22 5.39
C GLY A 45 -3.69 5.44 6.31
N ASP A 46 -4.51 5.35 7.36
CA ASP A 46 -4.67 6.35 8.43
C ASP A 46 -3.37 6.64 9.19
N SER A 47 -2.38 5.74 9.14
CA SER A 47 -1.00 6.00 9.56
C SER A 47 -0.36 7.27 8.94
N VAL A 48 -0.94 7.85 7.89
CA VAL A 48 -0.61 9.20 7.38
C VAL A 48 -0.66 10.25 8.49
N ALA A 49 -1.63 10.17 9.42
CA ALA A 49 -1.75 11.11 10.52
C ALA A 49 -0.51 11.11 11.42
N ARG A 50 0.06 9.93 11.68
CA ARG A 50 1.25 9.79 12.53
C ARG A 50 2.54 10.05 11.76
N LEU A 51 2.69 9.44 10.59
CA LEU A 51 3.97 9.41 9.86
C LEU A 51 4.20 10.66 9.02
N VAL A 52 3.14 11.28 8.51
CA VAL A 52 3.23 12.45 7.61
C VAL A 52 2.78 13.73 8.31
N LEU A 53 1.66 13.68 9.05
CA LEU A 53 1.07 14.86 9.70
C LEU A 53 1.57 15.12 11.13
N GLY A 54 2.38 14.21 11.69
CA GLY A 54 2.99 14.37 13.01
C GLY A 54 2.02 14.30 14.21
N ARG A 55 0.84 13.70 14.03
CA ARG A 55 -0.17 13.52 15.09
C ARG A 55 0.17 12.31 15.97
N GLN A 56 -0.37 12.31 17.18
CA GLN A 56 -0.16 11.19 18.12
C GLN A 56 -1.02 9.96 17.81
N LEU A 57 -2.23 10.16 17.29
CA LEU A 57 -3.22 9.10 17.06
C LEU A 57 -3.51 8.95 15.58
N GLU A 58 -3.45 7.74 15.04
CA GLU A 58 -3.77 7.44 13.64
C GLU A 58 -5.26 7.70 13.33
N SER A 59 -6.13 7.46 14.32
CA SER A 59 -7.58 7.73 14.25
C SER A 59 -7.95 9.21 14.09
N SER A 60 -6.98 10.12 14.15
CA SER A 60 -7.19 11.54 13.87
C SER A 60 -7.10 11.89 12.39
N ALA A 61 -6.83 10.92 11.50
CA ALA A 61 -6.93 11.10 10.06
C ALA A 61 -8.38 11.33 9.62
N SER A 62 -8.54 12.18 8.60
CA SER A 62 -9.81 12.40 7.91
C SER A 62 -9.76 11.87 6.47
N VAL A 63 -10.92 11.74 5.83
CA VAL A 63 -11.02 11.29 4.43
C VAL A 63 -10.35 12.26 3.46
N ASP A 64 -10.35 13.57 3.76
CA ASP A 64 -9.69 14.58 2.92
C ASP A 64 -8.15 14.48 2.95
N GLU A 65 -7.60 13.76 3.93
CA GLU A 65 -6.16 13.57 4.11
C GLU A 65 -5.65 12.24 3.52
N MET A 66 -6.55 11.45 2.91
CA MET A 66 -6.27 10.17 2.28
C MET A 66 -6.52 10.21 0.77
#